data_AF-A0A820QQY8-F1
#
_entry.id   AF-A0A820QQY8-F1
#
_cell.length_a   1.000
_cell.length_b   1.000
_cell.length_c   1.000
_cell.angle_alpha   90.00
_cell.angle_beta   90.00
_cell.angle_gamma   90.00
#
_symmetry.space_group_name_H-M   'P 1'
#
loop_
_entity.id
_entity.type
_entity.pdbx_description
1 polymer ?
#
loop_
_entity_poly.entity_id
_entity_poly.type
_entity_poly.pdbx_seq_one_letter_code
_entity_poly.pdbx_strand_id
1 'polypeptide(L)'
;YVGNEMFEKALDLFEQIDIELDDATYTIAFNCCGKLCNDRAMKIGKKLLAKMPENYRNDNITSTSAIDMLMKFGDVESAER
;
A
#
# COMPACT_ATOMS: atom_id res chain seq x y z
N TYR A 1 1.22 -20.48 -2.25
CA TYR A 1 2.65 -20.28 -2.60
C TYR A 1 2.82 -19.30 -3.75
N VAL A 2 2.30 -19.56 -4.97
CA VAL A 2 2.48 -18.67 -6.15
C VAL A 2 2.03 -17.21 -5.97
N GLY A 3 0.98 -16.95 -5.20
CA GLY A 3 0.48 -15.58 -4.98
C GLY A 3 1.46 -14.69 -4.22
N ASN A 4 2.11 -15.21 -3.17
CA ASN A 4 3.01 -14.41 -2.33
C ASN A 4 4.29 -14.02 -3.06
N GLU A 5 4.85 -14.91 -3.89
CA GLU A 5 6.05 -14.59 -4.69
C GLU A 5 5.81 -13.43 -5.67
N MET A 6 4.60 -13.31 -6.24
CA MET A 6 4.26 -12.18 -7.11
C MET A 6 4.12 -10.88 -6.32
N PHE A 7 3.53 -10.92 -5.12
CA PHE A 7 3.42 -9.74 -4.28
C PHE A 7 4.79 -9.27 -3.75
N GLU A 8 5.70 -10.19 -3.44
CA GLU A 8 7.07 -9.83 -3.03
C GLU A 8 7.85 -9.16 -4.17
N LYS A 9 7.75 -9.69 -5.39
CA LYS A 9 8.33 -9.02 -6.58
C LYS A 9 7.72 -7.64 -6.82
N ALA A 10 6.42 -7.48 -6.60
CA ALA A 10 5.77 -6.18 -6.70
C ALA A 10 6.32 -5.20 -5.66
N LEU A 11 6.57 -5.63 -4.42
CA LEU A 11 7.24 -4.80 -3.40
C LEU A 11 8.63 -4.37 -3.84
N ASP A 12 9.43 -5.27 -4.42
CA ASP A 12 10.76 -4.92 -4.97
C ASP A 12 10.69 -3.83 -6.04
N LEU A 13 9.65 -3.84 -6.88
CA LEU A 13 9.38 -2.77 -7.85
C LEU A 13 8.99 -1.46 -7.15
N PHE A 14 8.08 -1.49 -6.16
CA PHE A 14 7.65 -0.29 -5.44
C PHE A 14 8.77 0.35 -4.60
N GLU A 15 9.73 -0.45 -4.13
CA GLU A 15 10.87 0.05 -3.37
C GLU A 15 11.86 0.85 -4.25
N GLN A 16 11.94 0.49 -5.54
CA GLN A 16 12.83 1.09 -6.54
C GLN A 16 12.18 2.22 -7.35
N ILE A 17 10.86 2.38 -7.26
CA ILE A 17 10.15 3.44 -7.97
C ILE A 17 10.46 4.80 -7.31
N ASP A 18 11.03 5.70 -8.13
CA ASP A 18 11.24 7.11 -7.82
C ASP A 18 10.31 8.05 -8.62
N ILE A 19 9.45 7.47 -9.46
CA ILE A 19 8.46 8.21 -10.25
C ILE A 19 7.15 8.40 -9.48
N GLU A 20 6.39 9.42 -9.88
CA GLU A 20 5.02 9.63 -9.41
C GLU A 20 4.15 8.45 -9.85
N LEU A 21 3.43 7.88 -8.90
CA LEU A 21 2.52 6.74 -9.10
C LEU A 21 1.12 7.27 -9.33
N ASP A 22 0.42 6.71 -10.30
CA ASP A 22 -1.01 6.97 -10.47
C ASP A 22 -1.84 6.28 -9.37
N ASP A 23 -3.08 6.77 -9.20
CA ASP A 23 -4.08 6.27 -8.26
C ASP A 23 -4.22 4.74 -8.27
N ALA A 24 -4.39 4.15 -9.47
CA ALA A 24 -4.52 2.71 -9.63
C ALA A 24 -3.28 1.95 -9.12
N THR A 25 -2.08 2.52 -9.29
CA THR A 25 -0.85 1.88 -8.83
C THR A 25 -0.74 1.91 -7.31
N TYR A 26 -1.16 3.00 -6.65
CA TYR A 26 -1.28 3.04 -5.19
C TYR A 26 -2.28 2.00 -4.69
N THR A 27 -3.46 1.89 -5.30
CA THR A 27 -4.46 0.87 -4.95
C THR A 27 -3.90 -0.56 -5.03
N ILE A 28 -3.17 -0.87 -6.11
CA ILE A 28 -2.54 -2.19 -6.28
C ILE A 28 -1.47 -2.40 -5.20
N ALA A 29 -0.64 -1.40 -4.94
CA ALA A 29 0.42 -1.48 -3.95
C ALA A 29 -0.12 -1.74 -2.54
N PHE A 30 -1.15 -1.00 -2.11
CA PHE A 30 -1.77 -1.18 -0.80
C PHE A 30 -2.42 -2.57 -0.66
N ASN A 31 -3.10 -3.04 -1.70
CA ASN A 31 -3.65 -4.41 -1.71
C ASN A 31 -2.54 -5.47 -1.58
N CYS A 32 -1.44 -5.34 -2.31
CA CYS A 32 -0.29 -6.26 -2.21
C CYS A 32 0.29 -6.24 -0.79
N CYS A 33 0.47 -5.04 -0.23
CA CYS A 33 0.98 -4.84 1.12
C CYS A 33 0.08 -5.51 2.16
N GLY A 34 -1.23 -5.29 2.09
CA GLY A 34 -2.21 -5.90 2.98
C GLY A 34 -2.28 -7.43 2.82
N LYS A 35 -2.14 -7.97 1.60
CA LYS A 35 -2.13 -9.43 1.35
C LYS A 35 -0.90 -10.11 1.92
N LEU A 36 0.27 -9.46 1.86
CA LEU A 36 1.52 -10.00 2.40
C LEU A 36 1.57 -9.95 3.92
N CYS A 37 1.03 -8.89 4.51
CA CYS A 37 0.91 -8.70 5.97
C CYS A 37 2.19 -9.08 6.74
N ASN A 38 3.33 -8.57 6.26
CA ASN A 38 4.64 -8.77 6.88
C ASN A 38 5.33 -7.42 7.13
N ASP A 39 6.40 -7.42 7.92
CA ASP A 39 7.10 -6.19 8.34
C ASP A 39 7.62 -5.36 7.15
N ARG A 40 8.08 -6.03 6.08
CA ARG A 40 8.54 -5.37 4.85
C ARG A 40 7.38 -4.64 4.15
N ALA A 41 6.26 -5.33 3.95
CA ALA A 41 5.04 -4.77 3.37
C ALA A 41 4.51 -3.58 4.18
N MET A 42 4.58 -3.65 5.52
CA MET A 42 4.17 -2.56 6.40
C MET A 42 5.02 -1.31 6.21
N LYS A 43 6.35 -1.46 6.16
CA LYS A 43 7.28 -0.35 5.92
C LYS A 43 7.06 0.32 4.56
N ILE A 44 6.94 -0.50 3.50
CA ILE A 44 6.72 0.01 2.14
C ILE A 44 5.34 0.67 2.02
N GLY A 45 4.29 0.03 2.53
CA GLY A 45 2.92 0.56 2.52
C GLY A 45 2.82 1.91 3.23
N LYS A 46 3.42 2.06 4.41
CA LYS A 46 3.46 3.35 5.12
C LYS A 46 4.26 4.42 4.37
N LYS A 47 5.37 4.05 3.73
CA LYS A 47 6.16 4.97 2.89
C LYS A 47 5.36 5.47 1.68
N LEU A 48 4.62 4.57 1.03
CA LEU A 48 3.73 4.92 -0.09
C LEU A 48 2.59 5.82 0.37
N LEU A 49 1.95 5.50 1.50
CA LEU A 49 0.88 6.33 2.07
C LEU A 49 1.35 7.74 2.42
N ALA A 50 2.58 7.90 2.90
CA ALA A 50 3.18 9.20 3.18
C ALA A 50 3.52 10.00 1.90
N LYS A 51 3.82 9.32 0.79
CA LYS A 51 4.07 9.93 -0.52
C LYS A 51 2.81 10.17 -1.35
N MET A 52 1.69 9.56 -0.96
CA MET A 52 0.43 9.63 -1.69
C MET A 52 -0.10 11.08 -1.68
N PRO A 53 -0.32 11.69 -2.86
CA PRO A 53 -0.78 13.07 -2.96
C PRO A 53 -2.22 13.20 -2.45
N GLU A 54 -2.57 14.40 -1.95
CA GLU A 54 -3.86 14.65 -1.29
C GLU A 54 -5.08 14.43 -2.20
N ASN A 55 -4.93 14.64 -3.51
CA ASN A 55 -5.99 14.39 -4.47
C ASN A 55 -6.43 12.91 -4.49
N TYR A 56 -5.51 11.96 -4.31
CA TYR A 56 -5.84 10.54 -4.21
C TYR A 56 -6.41 10.16 -2.85
N ARG A 57 -6.19 10.97 -1.81
CA ARG A 57 -6.85 10.74 -0.51
C ARG A 57 -8.35 11.00 -0.58
N ASN A 58 -8.78 11.83 -1.52
CA ASN A 58 -10.19 12.04 -1.81
C ASN A 58 -10.75 11.01 -2.81
N ASP A 59 -9.89 10.19 -3.43
CA ASP A 59 -10.35 9.04 -4.22
C ASP A 59 -10.78 7.91 -3.28
N ASN A 60 -12.04 7.51 -3.42
CA ASN A 60 -12.66 6.59 -2.48
C ASN A 60 -12.04 5.18 -2.58
N ILE A 61 -11.50 4.79 -3.74
CA ILE A 61 -10.95 3.45 -3.98
C ILE A 61 -9.56 3.34 -3.37
N THR A 62 -8.69 4.33 -3.64
CA THR A 62 -7.32 4.30 -3.15
C THR A 62 -7.24 4.51 -1.64
N SER A 63 -8.03 5.43 -1.09
CA SER A 63 -8.13 5.62 0.36
C SER A 63 -8.68 4.39 1.06
N THR A 64 -9.72 3.75 0.52
CA THR A 64 -10.25 2.50 1.09
C THR A 64 -9.20 1.39 1.08
N SER A 65 -8.41 1.29 0.01
CA SER A 65 -7.33 0.30 -0.11
C SER A 65 -6.20 0.55 0.90
N ALA A 66 -5.86 1.81 1.16
CA ALA A 66 -4.90 2.18 2.21
C ALA A 66 -5.42 1.83 3.60
N ILE A 67 -6.70 2.09 3.88
CA ILE A 67 -7.35 1.75 5.15
C ILE A 67 -7.39 0.23 5.37
N ASP A 68 -7.81 -0.56 4.36
CA ASP A 68 -7.80 -2.03 4.42
C ASP A 68 -6.39 -2.58 4.69
N MET A 69 -5.37 -2.00 4.05
CA MET A 69 -3.97 -2.34 4.32
C MET A 69 -3.60 -2.08 5.79
N LEU A 70 -3.91 -0.90 6.34
CA LEU A 70 -3.59 -0.55 7.73
C LEU A 70 -4.33 -1.44 8.73
N MET A 71 -5.61 -1.73 8.48
CA MET A 71 -6.41 -2.67 9.28
C MET A 71 -5.77 -4.06 9.31
N LYS A 72 -5.28 -4.56 8.17
CA LYS A 72 -4.60 -5.86 8.09
C LYS A 72 -3.29 -5.90 8.86
N PHE A 73 -2.58 -4.77 8.94
CA PHE A 73 -1.40 -4.62 9.80
C PHE A 73 -1.73 -4.49 11.29
N GLY A 74 -3.01 -4.36 11.66
CA GLY A 74 -3.43 -4.06 13.02
C GLY A 74 -3.17 -2.60 13.44
N ASP A 75 -2.83 -1.73 12.49
CA ASP A 75 -2.45 -0.33 12.72
C ASP A 75 -3.69 0.57 12.67
N VAL A 76 -4.67 0.27 13.53
CA VAL A 76 -6.01 0.89 13.53
C VAL A 76 -5.95 2.40 13.80
N GLU A 77 -4.98 2.86 14.60
CA GLU A 77 -4.80 4.29 14.89
C GLU A 77 -4.48 5.12 13.63
N SER A 78 -3.66 4.57 12.72
CA SER A 78 -3.38 5.24 11.44
C SER A 78 -4.54 5.13 10.46
N ALA A 79 -5.45 4.17 10.66
CA ALA A 79 -6.62 3.97 9.81
C ALA A 79 -7.81 4.87 10.19
N GLU A 80 -7.84 5.36 11.42
CA GLU A 80 -8.89 6.26 11.94
C GLU A 80 -8.59 7.75 11.65
N ARG A 81 -7.34 8.08 11.30
CA ARG A 81 -6.86 9.43 11.01
C ARG A 81 -7.04 9.85 9.56
#